data_AF-A0AAU7EIV1-F1
#
_entry.id   AF-A0AAU7EIV1-F1
#
_cell.length_a   1.000
_cell.length_b   1.000
_cell.length_c   1.000
_cell.angle_alpha   90.00
_cell.angle_beta   90.00
_cell.angle_gamma   90.00
#
_symmetry.space_group_name_H-M   'P 1'
#
loop_
_entity.id
_entity.type
_entity.pdbx_description
1 polymer ?
#
loop_
_entity_poly.entity_id
_entity_poly.type
_entity_poly.pdbx_seq_one_letter_code
_entity_poly.pdbx_strand_id
1 'polypeptide(L)'
;MKIISILSVLLIVMSCSKKENSIETSSKTLWYQPEGFITINGNSVANLESGDRFGRDHDKIGDVNGDGIIDFVVGARSDDDGAIDAGAVYVLFMNTNGTVQSSQKISMLEGGFTEVLNAGNFFGYGVAGIGDYDGDGIPDIAVASPVPPNNALYIIHLNANGTVKDYVKNNNIIANGLSAIGDLNGDGRIDLVACVPGSNDGGSSRGAIDILFLNSASEVIYANKVTISSTQGGFGTGLEDGDQFGGREVAMLGDLDNDGTKELAVGAFMSDGGRGAVWILSLDKLNYNVVSKVKLAEGLNGFTDELVADANPNGTAGANFGHAMCAAGDMDGDGIPDLITGANQQYEGWGYVLYLNANKTIKGFSRINNTDGGFGLNLESEERFSRSISFGGDLKDDGSIAVNFGGGAGGTGTLYTLFFRPQ
;
A
#
# COMPACT_ATOMS: atom_id res chain seq x y z
N MET A 1 -83.06 23.29 -16.63
CA MET A 1 -82.16 23.64 -15.50
C MET A 1 -81.33 22.41 -15.20
N LYS A 2 -80.01 22.59 -15.07
CA LYS A 2 -78.90 21.63 -15.26
C LYS A 2 -79.05 20.26 -14.58
N ILE A 3 -78.82 19.21 -15.35
CA ILE A 3 -78.45 17.85 -14.92
C ILE A 3 -76.93 17.87 -14.66
N ILE A 4 -76.50 17.36 -13.51
CA ILE A 4 -75.10 17.17 -13.15
C ILE A 4 -74.73 15.73 -13.54
N SER A 5 -73.83 15.54 -14.51
CA SER A 5 -73.16 14.25 -14.75
C SER A 5 -71.69 14.36 -14.40
N ILE A 6 -71.25 13.45 -13.53
CA ILE A 6 -69.86 13.29 -13.10
C ILE A 6 -69.07 12.63 -14.23
N LEU A 7 -67.95 13.25 -14.62
CA LEU A 7 -67.05 12.79 -15.68
C LEU A 7 -65.98 11.88 -15.07
N SER A 8 -66.04 10.59 -15.39
CA SER A 8 -65.02 9.59 -15.06
C SER A 8 -63.91 9.64 -16.12
N VAL A 9 -62.67 9.94 -15.72
CA VAL A 9 -61.50 9.88 -16.63
C VAL A 9 -60.99 8.45 -16.70
N LEU A 10 -61.06 7.87 -17.89
CA LEU A 10 -60.56 6.54 -18.26
C LEU A 10 -59.07 6.64 -18.62
N LEU A 11 -58.19 6.03 -17.82
CA LEU A 11 -56.77 5.88 -18.15
C LEU A 11 -56.58 4.59 -18.95
N ILE A 12 -56.25 4.72 -20.24
CA ILE A 12 -55.93 3.61 -21.14
C ILE A 12 -54.45 3.26 -20.95
N VAL A 13 -54.16 2.07 -20.45
CA VAL A 13 -52.80 1.49 -20.45
C VAL A 13 -52.62 0.72 -21.76
N MET A 14 -51.78 1.22 -22.67
CA MET A 14 -51.33 0.47 -23.84
C MET A 14 -50.29 -0.57 -23.43
N SER A 15 -50.65 -1.85 -23.55
CA SER A 15 -49.71 -2.98 -23.47
C SER A 15 -48.92 -3.09 -24.77
N CYS A 16 -47.58 -3.01 -24.69
CA CYS A 16 -46.68 -3.33 -25.80
C CYS A 16 -45.87 -4.58 -25.42
N SER A 17 -46.19 -5.74 -26.01
CA SER A 17 -45.41 -6.97 -25.85
C SER A 17 -44.13 -6.88 -26.69
N LYS A 18 -42.96 -6.89 -26.06
CA LYS A 18 -41.69 -7.19 -26.74
C LYS A 18 -41.17 -8.53 -26.26
N LYS A 19 -40.81 -9.35 -27.25
CA LYS A 19 -40.25 -10.70 -27.14
C LYS A 19 -39.14 -10.77 -26.09
N GLU A 20 -39.25 -11.75 -25.20
CA GLU A 20 -38.15 -12.20 -24.33
C GLU A 20 -37.03 -12.76 -25.21
N ASN A 21 -35.90 -12.06 -25.27
CA ASN A 21 -34.61 -12.68 -25.52
C ASN A 21 -34.05 -13.04 -24.14
N SER A 22 -34.00 -14.33 -23.83
CA SER A 22 -33.29 -14.85 -22.67
C SER A 22 -31.80 -14.53 -22.83
N ILE A 23 -31.35 -13.46 -22.18
CA ILE A 23 -29.93 -13.23 -21.92
C ILE A 23 -29.57 -14.21 -20.81
N GLU A 24 -28.67 -15.15 -21.11
CA GLU A 24 -27.94 -15.88 -20.07
C GLU A 24 -27.24 -14.82 -19.19
N THR A 25 -27.84 -14.54 -18.04
CA THR A 25 -27.13 -13.86 -16.96
C THR A 25 -26.21 -14.92 -16.36
N SER A 26 -25.02 -15.06 -16.93
CA SER A 26 -23.90 -15.43 -16.07
C SER A 26 -23.85 -14.32 -15.03
N SER A 27 -24.23 -14.64 -13.79
CA SER A 27 -24.01 -13.76 -12.66
C SER A 27 -22.49 -13.60 -12.55
N LYS A 28 -21.91 -12.61 -13.24
CA LYS A 28 -20.69 -12.01 -12.76
C LYS A 28 -21.05 -11.55 -11.36
N THR A 29 -20.62 -12.30 -10.34
CA THR A 29 -20.53 -11.78 -8.99
C THR A 29 -19.77 -10.48 -9.13
N LEU A 30 -20.46 -9.34 -9.03
CA LEU A 30 -19.81 -8.05 -9.02
C LEU A 30 -19.15 -7.96 -7.66
N TRP A 31 -17.90 -8.37 -7.62
CA TRP A 31 -17.04 -8.23 -6.45
C TRP A 31 -16.89 -6.74 -6.11
N TYR A 32 -16.78 -6.42 -4.83
CA TYR A 32 -16.91 -5.07 -4.24
C TYR A 32 -16.08 -4.00 -4.93
N GLN A 33 -16.62 -2.77 -4.95
CA GLN A 33 -16.02 -1.62 -5.60
C GLN A 33 -15.96 -0.44 -4.62
N PRO A 34 -15.00 0.50 -4.78
CA PRO A 34 -14.99 1.75 -4.05
C PRO A 34 -16.31 2.53 -4.20
N GLU A 35 -16.80 3.13 -3.11
CA GLU A 35 -17.97 4.02 -3.11
C GLU A 35 -17.62 5.44 -3.60
N GLY A 36 -16.33 5.78 -3.63
CA GLY A 36 -15.81 7.06 -4.08
C GLY A 36 -14.32 7.21 -3.80
N PHE A 37 -13.75 8.33 -4.24
CA PHE A 37 -12.35 8.65 -4.01
C PHE A 37 -12.08 10.15 -3.87
N ILE A 38 -10.91 10.47 -3.32
CA ILE A 38 -10.33 11.82 -3.29
C ILE A 38 -8.93 11.77 -3.89
N THR A 39 -8.54 12.87 -4.55
CA THR A 39 -7.20 13.06 -5.08
C THR A 39 -6.47 14.12 -4.26
N ILE A 40 -5.31 13.74 -3.73
CA ILE A 40 -4.37 14.62 -3.04
C ILE A 40 -3.18 14.81 -3.99
N ASN A 41 -3.19 15.94 -4.70
CA ASN A 41 -2.10 16.30 -5.60
C ASN A 41 -0.95 16.89 -4.77
N GLY A 42 0.29 16.47 -5.01
CA GLY A 42 1.45 16.98 -4.28
C GLY A 42 1.48 18.51 -4.20
N ASN A 43 1.24 19.21 -5.32
CA ASN A 43 1.30 20.68 -5.37
C ASN A 43 0.15 21.39 -4.64
N SER A 44 -0.92 20.68 -4.31
CA SER A 44 -2.02 21.24 -3.52
C SER A 44 -1.75 21.21 -2.02
N VAL A 45 -0.75 20.44 -1.59
CA VAL A 45 -0.42 20.21 -0.17
C VAL A 45 1.03 20.56 0.18
N ALA A 46 1.90 20.71 -0.82
CA ALA A 46 3.30 21.04 -0.66
C ALA A 46 3.81 21.81 -1.88
N ASN A 47 4.88 22.58 -1.73
CA ASN A 47 5.54 23.25 -2.85
C ASN A 47 6.52 22.28 -3.53
N LEU A 48 5.98 21.27 -4.22
CA LEU A 48 6.78 20.23 -4.87
C LEU A 48 7.14 20.58 -6.32
N GLU A 49 8.31 20.12 -6.72
CA GLU A 49 8.82 20.19 -8.09
C GLU A 49 8.56 18.88 -8.84
N SER A 50 8.59 18.95 -10.17
CA SER A 50 8.46 17.75 -11.00
C SER A 50 9.67 16.85 -10.76
N GLY A 51 9.43 15.63 -10.29
CA GLY A 51 10.49 14.70 -9.95
C GLY A 51 10.67 14.44 -8.46
N ASP A 52 10.07 15.22 -7.56
CA ASP A 52 10.19 15.02 -6.10
C ASP A 52 9.59 13.69 -5.61
N ARG A 53 8.76 13.07 -6.46
CA ARG A 53 8.24 11.71 -6.29
C ARG A 53 7.40 11.55 -5.02
N PHE A 54 6.58 12.55 -4.72
CA PHE A 54 5.58 12.49 -3.65
C PHE A 54 4.63 11.30 -3.84
N GLY A 55 4.23 10.66 -2.74
CA GLY A 55 3.25 9.57 -2.78
C GLY A 55 3.78 8.28 -3.39
N ARG A 56 5.11 8.13 -3.51
CA ARG A 56 5.71 6.82 -3.87
C ARG A 56 5.81 5.86 -2.69
N ASP A 57 5.74 6.37 -1.47
CA ASP A 57 5.52 5.61 -0.24
C ASP A 57 4.70 6.50 0.69
N HIS A 58 3.79 5.88 1.42
CA HIS A 58 2.89 6.59 2.32
C HIS A 58 2.26 5.59 3.29
N ASP A 59 1.88 6.06 4.46
CA ASP A 59 1.15 5.24 5.44
C ASP A 59 0.27 6.12 6.33
N LYS A 60 -0.68 5.49 7.04
CA LYS A 60 -1.32 6.14 8.17
C LYS A 60 -0.38 6.18 9.35
N ILE A 61 -0.46 7.24 10.16
CA ILE A 61 0.39 7.38 11.35
C ILE A 61 -0.41 7.44 12.65
N GLY A 62 -1.73 7.65 12.56
CA GLY A 62 -2.58 7.88 13.72
C GLY A 62 -2.91 9.36 13.85
N ASP A 63 -3.55 9.76 14.95
CA ASP A 63 -3.94 11.14 15.23
C ASP A 63 -2.76 11.90 15.87
N VAL A 64 -2.03 12.69 15.08
CA VAL A 64 -0.84 13.41 15.55
C VAL A 64 -1.21 14.71 16.24
N ASN A 65 -2.25 15.41 15.77
CA ASN A 65 -2.63 16.71 16.33
C ASN A 65 -3.67 16.63 17.46
N GLY A 66 -4.21 15.43 17.74
CA GLY A 66 -5.20 15.18 18.79
C GLY A 66 -6.62 15.62 18.43
N ASP A 67 -6.95 15.75 17.14
CA ASP A 67 -8.27 16.17 16.66
C ASP A 67 -9.28 15.03 16.43
N GLY A 68 -8.83 13.78 16.64
CA GLY A 68 -9.61 12.56 16.50
C GLY A 68 -9.62 11.99 15.08
N ILE A 69 -8.86 12.55 14.15
CA ILE A 69 -8.77 12.10 12.76
C ILE A 69 -7.40 11.45 12.53
N ILE A 70 -7.37 10.35 11.76
CA ILE A 70 -6.12 9.69 11.41
C ILE A 70 -5.36 10.55 10.38
N ASP A 71 -4.11 10.86 10.69
CA ASP A 71 -3.18 11.56 9.83
C ASP A 71 -2.30 10.60 9.01
N PHE A 72 -1.67 11.13 7.96
CA PHE A 72 -0.82 10.37 7.05
C PHE A 72 0.62 10.87 7.04
N VAL A 73 1.56 9.98 6.73
CA VAL A 73 2.92 10.33 6.31
C VAL A 73 3.11 9.97 4.84
N VAL A 74 3.77 10.86 4.09
CA VAL A 74 4.04 10.67 2.66
C VAL A 74 5.49 11.03 2.34
N GLY A 75 6.19 10.14 1.64
CA GLY A 75 7.55 10.38 1.18
C GLY A 75 7.61 11.18 -0.13
N ALA A 76 8.48 12.19 -0.17
CA ALA A 76 8.93 12.91 -1.37
C ALA A 76 10.44 12.69 -1.52
N ARG A 77 10.80 11.44 -1.80
CA ARG A 77 12.19 10.99 -1.66
C ARG A 77 13.21 11.68 -2.56
N SER A 78 12.78 12.44 -3.55
CA SER A 78 13.66 13.14 -4.50
C SER A 78 13.61 14.65 -4.31
N ASP A 79 12.97 15.14 -3.25
CA ASP A 79 12.99 16.55 -2.89
C ASP A 79 14.44 17.03 -2.68
N ASP A 80 14.77 18.18 -3.26
CA ASP A 80 16.12 18.76 -3.32
C ASP A 80 16.47 19.65 -2.11
N ASP A 81 15.61 19.69 -1.09
CA ASP A 81 15.75 20.60 0.04
C ASP A 81 17.00 20.32 0.89
N GLY A 82 17.99 21.19 0.69
CA GLY A 82 19.31 21.16 1.31
C GLY A 82 20.38 20.45 0.48
N ALA A 83 20.05 19.43 -0.31
CA ALA A 83 20.94 18.82 -1.31
C ALA A 83 20.14 18.07 -2.40
N ILE A 84 20.74 17.88 -3.58
CA ILE A 84 20.11 17.20 -4.73
C ILE A 84 19.64 15.79 -4.34
N ASP A 85 18.37 15.47 -4.51
CA ASP A 85 17.75 14.19 -4.13
C ASP A 85 18.05 13.81 -2.66
N ALA A 86 18.15 14.80 -1.77
CA ALA A 86 18.32 14.54 -0.33
C ALA A 86 17.07 13.84 0.23
N GLY A 87 15.89 14.24 -0.24
CA GLY A 87 14.60 13.70 0.10
C GLY A 87 13.93 14.36 1.31
N ALA A 88 12.61 14.26 1.36
CA ALA A 88 11.76 14.79 2.43
C ALA A 88 10.59 13.84 2.74
N VAL A 89 9.96 14.04 3.89
CA VAL A 89 8.64 13.47 4.22
C VAL A 89 7.66 14.57 4.61
N TYR A 90 6.38 14.29 4.44
CA TYR A 90 5.28 15.19 4.78
C TYR A 90 4.32 14.49 5.72
N VAL A 91 4.06 15.10 6.87
CA VAL A 91 2.91 14.75 7.72
C VAL A 91 1.72 15.52 7.16
N LEU A 92 0.66 14.80 6.79
CA LEU A 92 -0.59 15.38 6.30
C LEU A 92 -1.65 15.24 7.37
N PHE A 93 -2.10 16.38 7.89
CA PHE A 93 -3.22 16.44 8.80
C PHE A 93 -4.52 16.33 8.01
N MET A 94 -5.39 15.39 8.36
CA MET A 94 -6.52 15.02 7.52
C MET A 94 -7.84 15.59 8.05
N ASN A 95 -8.80 15.80 7.15
CA ASN A 95 -10.21 16.02 7.51
C ASN A 95 -10.96 14.68 7.43
N THR A 96 -12.07 14.54 8.15
CA THR A 96 -12.93 13.33 8.14
C THR A 96 -13.45 12.98 6.75
N ASN A 97 -13.59 13.96 5.86
CA ASN A 97 -13.99 13.71 4.48
C ASN A 97 -12.86 13.11 3.63
N GLY A 98 -11.62 12.99 4.13
CA GLY A 98 -10.42 12.51 3.43
C GLY A 98 -9.60 13.57 2.70
N THR A 99 -9.98 14.85 2.78
CA THR A 99 -9.16 15.96 2.25
C THR A 99 -8.07 16.36 3.24
N VAL A 100 -7.01 17.00 2.76
CA VAL A 100 -5.93 17.50 3.63
C VAL A 100 -6.35 18.81 4.29
N GLN A 101 -6.24 18.86 5.62
CA GLN A 101 -6.45 20.04 6.46
C GLN A 101 -5.22 20.95 6.46
N SER A 102 -4.04 20.37 6.70
CA SER A 102 -2.75 21.06 6.64
C SER A 102 -1.61 20.06 6.45
N SER A 103 -0.40 20.55 6.21
CA SER A 103 0.78 19.70 6.02
C SER A 103 2.00 20.27 6.74
N GLN A 104 2.88 19.37 7.19
CA GLN A 104 4.17 19.71 7.79
C GLN A 104 5.28 18.94 7.06
N LYS A 105 6.24 19.67 6.48
CA LYS A 105 7.44 19.09 5.85
C LYS A 105 8.49 18.74 6.90
N ILE A 106 9.15 17.61 6.72
CA ILE A 106 10.37 17.23 7.44
C ILE A 106 11.45 16.92 6.40
N SER A 107 12.52 17.71 6.41
CA SER A 107 13.67 17.62 5.49
C SER A 107 14.94 18.03 6.22
N MET A 108 16.08 18.09 5.52
CA MET A 108 17.32 18.60 6.14
C MET A 108 17.21 20.08 6.59
N LEU A 109 16.32 20.88 5.98
CA LEU A 109 16.20 22.32 6.25
C LEU A 109 14.90 22.71 6.96
N GLU A 110 13.90 21.82 7.03
CA GLU A 110 12.58 22.10 7.59
C GLU A 110 12.11 21.01 8.56
N GLY A 111 11.17 21.36 9.45
CA GLY A 111 10.52 20.40 10.34
C GLY A 111 11.37 19.91 11.51
N GLY A 112 12.56 20.47 11.75
CA GLY A 112 13.38 20.18 12.93
C GLY A 112 14.25 18.93 12.82
N PHE A 113 14.33 18.29 11.65
CA PHE A 113 15.25 17.20 11.41
C PHE A 113 16.67 17.74 11.20
N THR A 114 17.63 17.28 12.02
CA THR A 114 18.97 17.89 12.12
C THR A 114 20.08 17.04 11.53
N GLU A 115 19.76 15.92 10.89
CA GLU A 115 20.74 15.11 10.17
C GLU A 115 21.24 15.78 8.91
N VAL A 116 22.53 15.55 8.61
CA VAL A 116 23.11 15.99 7.34
C VAL A 116 22.86 14.92 6.29
N LEU A 117 21.93 15.22 5.38
CA LEU A 117 21.66 14.40 4.20
C LEU A 117 22.56 14.84 3.04
N ASN A 118 23.22 13.86 2.42
CA ASN A 118 24.02 14.10 1.21
C ASN A 118 23.16 13.94 -0.05
N ALA A 119 23.69 14.43 -1.16
CA ALA A 119 23.04 14.25 -2.45
C ALA A 119 22.76 12.77 -2.75
N GLY A 120 21.52 12.45 -3.14
CA GLY A 120 21.07 11.10 -3.42
C GLY A 120 20.91 10.19 -2.19
N ASN A 121 20.71 10.75 -0.99
CA ASN A 121 20.32 9.97 0.19
C ASN A 121 18.86 9.50 0.13
N PHE A 122 18.01 10.20 -0.60
CA PHE A 122 16.60 9.88 -0.77
C PHE A 122 15.85 9.60 0.53
N PHE A 123 16.02 10.44 1.56
CA PHE A 123 15.22 10.37 2.78
C PHE A 123 13.73 10.43 2.45
N GLY A 124 12.91 9.58 3.09
CA GLY A 124 11.52 9.38 2.69
C GLY A 124 11.35 8.35 1.56
N TYR A 125 12.38 7.52 1.28
CA TYR A 125 12.24 6.44 0.30
C TYR A 125 11.21 5.42 0.74
N GLY A 126 11.26 5.04 2.01
CA GLY A 126 10.28 4.20 2.68
C GLY A 126 9.73 4.94 3.91
N VAL A 127 8.42 4.88 4.16
CA VAL A 127 7.80 5.47 5.37
C VAL A 127 6.77 4.52 5.97
N ALA A 128 6.62 4.54 7.29
CA ALA A 128 5.58 3.78 7.99
C ALA A 128 5.14 4.52 9.26
N GLY A 129 3.85 4.43 9.61
CA GLY A 129 3.36 4.83 10.91
C GLY A 129 3.60 3.72 11.93
N ILE A 130 4.19 4.06 13.06
CA ILE A 130 4.61 3.06 14.06
C ILE A 130 3.89 3.22 15.40
N GLY A 131 2.98 4.19 15.53
CA GLY A 131 2.36 4.50 16.81
C GLY A 131 3.33 5.21 17.75
N ASP A 132 2.98 5.34 19.03
CA ASP A 132 3.72 6.11 20.02
C ASP A 132 4.92 5.31 20.57
N TYR A 133 6.13 5.62 20.12
CA TYR A 133 7.35 4.88 20.42
C TYR A 133 8.11 5.44 21.62
N ASP A 134 7.88 6.71 21.97
CA ASP A 134 8.51 7.39 23.10
C ASP A 134 7.59 7.56 24.33
N GLY A 135 6.31 7.21 24.19
CA GLY A 135 5.32 7.14 25.27
C GLY A 135 4.71 8.49 25.64
N ASP A 136 4.75 9.48 24.74
CA ASP A 136 4.25 10.83 25.02
C ASP A 136 2.79 11.07 24.59
N GLY A 137 2.15 10.07 23.97
CA GLY A 137 0.79 10.11 23.47
C GLY A 137 0.65 10.65 22.04
N ILE A 138 1.75 10.98 21.36
CA ILE A 138 1.78 11.37 19.95
C ILE A 138 2.29 10.19 19.12
N PRO A 139 1.62 9.82 18.03
CA PRO A 139 2.13 8.78 17.14
C PRO A 139 3.41 9.20 16.39
N ASP A 140 4.31 8.25 16.23
CA ASP A 140 5.62 8.41 15.60
C ASP A 140 5.70 7.73 14.23
N ILE A 141 6.80 8.00 13.52
CA ILE A 141 7.03 7.49 12.17
C ILE A 141 8.40 6.83 12.03
N ALA A 142 8.48 5.89 11.10
CA ALA A 142 9.73 5.33 10.62
C ALA A 142 10.01 5.83 9.19
N VAL A 143 11.25 6.24 8.91
CA VAL A 143 11.64 6.81 7.61
C VAL A 143 12.97 6.24 7.14
N ALA A 144 13.01 5.71 5.93
CA ALA A 144 14.20 5.14 5.32
C ALA A 144 14.94 6.13 4.41
N SER A 145 16.27 6.09 4.50
CA SER A 145 17.21 6.64 3.51
C SER A 145 18.12 5.47 3.09
N PRO A 146 17.84 4.80 1.95
CA PRO A 146 18.41 3.49 1.68
C PRO A 146 19.79 3.50 1.00
N VAL A 147 20.33 4.66 0.64
CA VAL A 147 21.52 4.75 -0.23
C VAL A 147 22.83 4.87 0.57
N PRO A 148 23.81 3.96 0.37
CA PRO A 148 25.12 4.04 1.00
C PRO A 148 25.90 5.31 0.63
N PRO A 149 26.87 5.78 1.46
CA PRO A 149 27.38 5.13 2.67
C PRO A 149 26.57 5.41 3.94
N ASN A 150 25.54 6.27 3.85
CA ASN A 150 24.79 6.76 5.01
C ASN A 150 23.40 6.12 5.12
N ASN A 151 23.21 4.92 4.59
CA ASN A 151 21.90 4.30 4.59
C ASN A 151 21.45 3.99 6.02
N ALA A 152 20.24 4.40 6.34
CA ALA A 152 19.69 4.29 7.68
C ALA A 152 18.16 4.22 7.67
N LEU A 153 17.63 3.65 8.75
CA LEU A 153 16.23 3.78 9.15
C LEU A 153 16.18 4.75 10.34
N TYR A 154 15.42 5.83 10.20
CA TYR A 154 15.16 6.79 11.27
C TYR A 154 13.84 6.44 11.93
N ILE A 155 13.84 6.29 13.24
CA ILE A 155 12.61 6.36 14.04
C ILE A 155 12.50 7.80 14.51
N ILE A 156 11.46 8.50 14.07
CA ILE A 156 11.29 9.94 14.31
C ILE A 156 10.14 10.10 15.28
N HIS A 157 10.47 10.64 16.45
CA HIS A 157 9.47 11.02 17.44
C HIS A 157 8.89 12.37 17.08
N LEU A 158 7.56 12.49 17.01
CA LEU A 158 6.88 13.69 16.52
C LEU A 158 6.38 14.58 17.66
N ASN A 159 6.34 15.89 17.40
CA ASN A 159 5.49 16.80 18.14
C ASN A 159 4.09 16.80 17.53
N ALA A 160 3.07 17.23 18.28
CA ALA A 160 1.69 17.32 17.81
C ALA A 160 1.46 18.23 16.59
N ASN A 161 2.43 19.08 16.26
CA ASN A 161 2.41 19.90 15.03
C ASN A 161 3.11 19.22 13.84
N GLY A 162 3.50 17.96 13.95
CA GLY A 162 4.17 17.18 12.92
C GLY A 162 5.66 17.47 12.74
N THR A 163 6.26 18.32 13.58
CA THR A 163 7.72 18.56 13.57
C THR A 163 8.46 17.52 14.39
N VAL A 164 9.75 17.32 14.12
CA VAL A 164 10.60 16.38 14.85
C VAL A 164 10.83 16.85 16.29
N LYS A 165 10.54 15.96 17.25
CA LYS A 165 10.86 16.11 18.67
C LYS A 165 12.25 15.52 18.98
N ASP A 166 12.47 14.28 18.56
CA ASP A 166 13.73 13.55 18.63
C ASP A 166 13.77 12.48 17.52
N TYR A 167 14.91 11.83 17.31
CA TYR A 167 14.99 10.67 16.42
C TYR A 167 16.10 9.70 16.81
N VAL A 168 15.88 8.42 16.47
CA VAL A 168 16.86 7.34 16.62
C VAL A 168 17.29 6.84 15.25
N LYS A 169 18.59 6.91 14.98
CA LYS A 169 19.19 6.48 13.71
C LYS A 169 19.69 5.05 13.79
N ASN A 170 19.05 4.16 13.02
CA ASN A 170 19.44 2.77 12.85
C ASN A 170 20.24 2.60 11.57
N ASN A 171 21.57 2.58 11.71
CA ASN A 171 22.51 2.54 10.58
C ASN A 171 22.46 1.22 9.81
N ASN A 172 22.83 1.25 8.53
CA ASN A 172 22.98 0.07 7.68
C ASN A 172 21.69 -0.72 7.44
N ILE A 173 20.52 -0.11 7.66
CA ILE A 173 19.24 -0.63 7.18
C ILE A 173 19.01 -0.10 5.77
N ILE A 174 18.64 -0.99 4.84
CA ILE A 174 18.25 -0.65 3.48
C ILE A 174 16.77 -0.99 3.38
N ALA A 175 15.94 0.00 3.03
CA ALA A 175 14.51 -0.21 2.82
C ALA A 175 14.07 0.63 1.62
N ASN A 176 13.74 -0.04 0.51
CA ASN A 176 13.16 0.61 -0.67
C ASN A 176 11.65 0.81 -0.55
N GLY A 177 11.04 0.20 0.46
CA GLY A 177 9.75 0.52 1.02
C GLY A 177 9.68 -0.10 2.40
N LEU A 178 8.71 0.37 3.19
CA LEU A 178 8.63 0.06 4.60
C LEU A 178 7.18 -0.24 4.96
N SER A 179 6.95 -1.26 5.77
CA SER A 179 5.59 -1.61 6.21
C SER A 179 5.57 -1.90 7.70
N ALA A 180 4.64 -1.27 8.41
CA ALA A 180 4.25 -1.64 9.76
C ALA A 180 3.38 -2.91 9.71
N ILE A 181 3.84 -3.99 10.35
CA ILE A 181 3.17 -5.30 10.31
C ILE A 181 2.50 -5.68 11.63
N GLY A 182 2.43 -4.75 12.57
CA GLY A 182 1.94 -4.98 13.93
C GLY A 182 2.98 -5.65 14.82
N ASP A 183 2.60 -5.95 16.06
CA ASP A 183 3.46 -6.62 17.05
C ASP A 183 3.54 -8.13 16.76
N LEU A 184 4.56 -8.54 16.01
CA LEU A 184 4.75 -9.92 15.58
C LEU A 184 5.38 -10.75 16.70
N ASN A 185 6.22 -10.16 17.55
CA ASN A 185 6.93 -10.85 18.62
C ASN A 185 6.27 -10.77 20.02
N GLY A 186 5.21 -9.99 20.18
CA GLY A 186 4.49 -9.80 21.43
C GLY A 186 5.20 -8.91 22.45
N ASP A 187 6.10 -8.03 22.02
CA ASP A 187 6.84 -7.11 22.90
C ASP A 187 6.15 -5.76 23.14
N GLY A 188 5.00 -5.55 22.49
CA GLY A 188 4.19 -4.33 22.58
C GLY A 188 4.62 -3.23 21.62
N ARG A 189 5.55 -3.47 20.69
CA ARG A 189 5.93 -2.53 19.63
C ARG A 189 5.52 -3.06 18.26
N ILE A 190 5.32 -2.12 17.33
CA ILE A 190 5.05 -2.46 15.94
C ILE A 190 6.35 -2.95 15.27
N ASP A 191 6.31 -4.17 14.74
CA ASP A 191 7.43 -4.67 13.95
C ASP A 191 7.33 -4.13 12.53
N LEU A 192 8.51 -3.97 11.91
CA LEU A 192 8.64 -3.41 10.58
C LEU A 192 9.15 -4.46 9.60
N VAL A 193 8.73 -4.34 8.35
CA VAL A 193 9.38 -5.04 7.23
C VAL A 193 10.04 -4.02 6.32
N ALA A 194 11.35 -4.16 6.14
CA ALA A 194 12.14 -3.43 5.16
C ALA A 194 12.23 -4.22 3.85
N CYS A 195 11.72 -3.64 2.77
CA CYS A 195 11.68 -4.26 1.45
C CYS A 195 12.99 -4.01 0.69
N VAL A 196 13.66 -5.07 0.24
CA VAL A 196 14.95 -5.00 -0.47
C VAL A 196 14.87 -5.73 -1.84
N PRO A 197 14.01 -5.28 -2.77
CA PRO A 197 13.82 -5.92 -4.08
C PRO A 197 15.10 -6.00 -4.91
N GLY A 198 16.07 -5.11 -4.68
CA GLY A 198 17.38 -5.14 -5.35
C GLY A 198 18.40 -6.09 -4.72
N SER A 199 18.04 -6.87 -3.69
CA SER A 199 18.98 -7.76 -3.02
C SER A 199 19.53 -8.82 -3.97
N ASN A 200 20.85 -9.05 -3.86
CA ASN A 200 21.55 -10.09 -4.60
C ASN A 200 21.70 -11.41 -3.81
N ASP A 201 21.00 -11.55 -2.67
CA ASP A 201 21.14 -12.74 -1.83
C ASP A 201 20.54 -13.98 -2.50
N GLY A 202 21.42 -14.91 -2.84
CA GLY A 202 21.10 -16.14 -3.58
C GLY A 202 20.98 -15.97 -5.10
N GLY A 203 21.11 -14.77 -5.67
CA GLY A 203 21.05 -14.53 -7.13
C GLY A 203 20.96 -13.04 -7.51
N SER A 204 21.15 -12.69 -8.78
CA SER A 204 21.15 -11.29 -9.23
C SER A 204 19.76 -10.65 -9.11
N SER A 205 19.62 -9.58 -8.32
CA SER A 205 18.36 -8.85 -8.09
C SER A 205 17.16 -9.76 -7.77
N ARG A 206 17.43 -10.87 -7.07
CA ARG A 206 16.39 -11.84 -6.71
C ARG A 206 15.47 -11.29 -5.61
N GLY A 207 15.97 -10.37 -4.81
CA GLY A 207 15.22 -9.66 -3.79
C GLY A 207 15.18 -10.35 -2.44
N ALA A 208 14.86 -9.59 -1.40
CA ALA A 208 14.73 -10.02 -0.02
C ALA A 208 13.80 -9.07 0.76
N ILE A 209 13.36 -9.53 1.93
CA ILE A 209 12.80 -8.66 2.98
C ILE A 209 13.57 -8.88 4.29
N ASP A 210 13.62 -7.84 5.11
CA ASP A 210 14.13 -7.88 6.47
C ASP A 210 13.00 -7.56 7.45
N ILE A 211 12.65 -8.50 8.34
CA ILE A 211 11.76 -8.26 9.49
C ILE A 211 12.61 -7.66 10.61
N LEU A 212 12.22 -6.48 11.07
CA LEU A 212 12.94 -5.67 12.05
C LEU A 212 12.13 -5.58 13.34
N PHE A 213 12.76 -5.95 14.45
CA PHE A 213 12.24 -5.80 15.80
C PHE A 213 12.95 -4.64 16.49
N LEU A 214 12.20 -3.81 17.22
CA LEU A 214 12.74 -2.60 17.86
C LEU A 214 12.68 -2.71 19.39
N ASN A 215 13.72 -2.23 20.06
CA ASN A 215 13.77 -2.21 21.52
C ASN A 215 13.04 -1.00 22.11
N SER A 216 13.07 -0.89 23.44
CA SER A 216 12.39 0.20 24.14
C SER A 216 12.93 1.60 23.88
N ALA A 217 14.12 1.69 23.29
CA ALA A 217 14.80 2.93 22.90
C ALA A 217 14.69 3.19 21.39
N SER A 218 13.74 2.54 20.69
CA SER A 218 13.55 2.69 19.24
C SER A 218 14.75 2.24 18.38
N GLU A 219 15.63 1.41 18.94
CA GLU A 219 16.76 0.82 18.21
C GLU A 219 16.39 -0.55 17.64
N VAL A 220 16.80 -0.82 16.40
CA VAL A 220 16.67 -2.14 15.77
C VAL A 220 17.55 -3.14 16.52
N ILE A 221 16.95 -4.25 16.93
CA ILE A 221 17.66 -5.38 17.56
C ILE A 221 18.28 -6.24 16.45
N TYR A 222 19.43 -5.85 15.92
CA TYR A 222 20.08 -6.52 14.78
C TYR A 222 20.26 -8.03 14.94
N ALA A 223 20.48 -8.50 16.18
CA ALA A 223 20.62 -9.93 16.48
C ALA A 223 19.33 -10.73 16.26
N ASN A 224 18.17 -10.07 16.30
CA ASN A 224 16.85 -10.67 16.11
C ASN A 224 16.29 -10.45 14.70
N LYS A 225 16.99 -9.67 13.85
CA LYS A 225 16.57 -9.41 12.48
C LYS A 225 16.38 -10.72 11.71
N VAL A 226 15.24 -10.89 11.03
CA VAL A 226 14.98 -12.06 10.18
C VAL A 226 15.00 -11.63 8.71
N THR A 227 16.01 -12.10 7.98
CA THR A 227 16.10 -11.90 6.53
C THR A 227 15.43 -13.07 5.82
N ILE A 228 14.47 -12.78 4.95
CA ILE A 228 13.81 -13.77 4.08
C ILE A 228 14.27 -13.51 2.64
N SER A 229 15.00 -14.46 2.09
CA SER A 229 15.56 -14.46 0.73
C SER A 229 15.62 -15.89 0.21
N SER A 230 16.01 -16.12 -1.06
CA SER A 230 16.13 -17.50 -1.57
C SER A 230 17.11 -18.40 -0.78
N THR A 231 18.00 -17.82 0.02
CA THR A 231 19.04 -18.50 0.80
C THR A 231 18.87 -18.36 2.31
N GLN A 232 17.97 -17.51 2.79
CA GLN A 232 17.75 -17.20 4.21
C GLN A 232 16.28 -17.21 4.59
N GLY A 233 15.98 -17.31 5.88
CA GLY A 233 14.61 -17.14 6.37
C GLY A 233 13.63 -18.22 5.91
N GLY A 234 14.11 -19.40 5.49
CA GLY A 234 13.28 -20.54 5.13
C GLY A 234 12.58 -20.47 3.76
N PHE A 235 12.74 -19.39 2.97
CA PHE A 235 12.04 -19.29 1.69
C PHE A 235 12.44 -20.41 0.71
N GLY A 236 13.74 -20.65 0.50
CA GLY A 236 14.23 -21.72 -0.38
C GLY A 236 14.02 -21.47 -1.87
N THR A 237 13.49 -22.46 -2.61
CA THR A 237 13.39 -22.42 -4.09
C THR A 237 12.17 -21.66 -4.59
N GLY A 238 12.19 -21.18 -5.84
CA GLY A 238 11.01 -20.59 -6.50
C GLY A 238 11.14 -19.11 -6.86
N LEU A 239 12.22 -18.44 -6.41
CA LEU A 239 12.62 -17.14 -6.95
C LEU A 239 13.74 -17.31 -7.97
N GLU A 240 13.70 -16.51 -9.02
CA GLU A 240 14.67 -16.44 -10.10
C GLU A 240 15.41 -15.09 -10.11
N ASP A 241 16.50 -15.02 -10.87
CA ASP A 241 17.24 -13.76 -11.01
C ASP A 241 16.36 -12.69 -11.66
N GLY A 242 16.28 -11.54 -11.00
CA GLY A 242 15.46 -10.41 -11.44
C GLY A 242 14.03 -10.41 -10.93
N ASP A 243 13.58 -11.38 -10.12
CA ASP A 243 12.20 -11.42 -9.59
C ASP A 243 11.85 -10.23 -8.69
N GLN A 244 12.88 -9.59 -8.09
CA GLN A 244 12.73 -8.44 -7.22
C GLN A 244 11.75 -8.67 -6.06
N PHE A 245 11.91 -9.82 -5.40
CA PHE A 245 11.16 -10.18 -4.19
C PHE A 245 11.31 -9.15 -3.07
N GLY A 246 10.22 -8.83 -2.42
CA GLY A 246 10.11 -7.77 -1.41
C GLY A 246 9.26 -6.59 -1.87
N GLY A 247 9.11 -6.37 -3.18
CA GLY A 247 8.23 -5.32 -3.69
C GLY A 247 8.52 -3.94 -3.08
N ARG A 248 7.45 -3.17 -2.89
CA ARG A 248 7.44 -1.88 -2.21
C ARG A 248 6.91 -2.02 -0.78
N GLU A 249 5.73 -2.59 -0.63
CA GLU A 249 5.10 -2.86 0.66
C GLU A 249 4.75 -4.34 0.78
N VAL A 250 4.54 -4.79 2.03
CA VAL A 250 4.06 -6.12 2.38
C VAL A 250 2.79 -6.00 3.21
N ALA A 251 2.00 -7.08 3.26
CA ALA A 251 0.76 -7.12 4.04
C ALA A 251 0.76 -8.27 5.03
N MET A 252 0.66 -7.97 6.33
CA MET A 252 0.42 -8.97 7.37
C MET A 252 -1.07 -9.31 7.38
N LEU A 253 -1.40 -10.53 6.96
CA LEU A 253 -2.78 -11.00 6.83
C LEU A 253 -3.29 -11.68 8.11
N GLY A 254 -2.42 -11.96 9.07
CA GLY A 254 -2.76 -12.72 10.27
C GLY A 254 -2.76 -14.22 10.01
N ASP A 255 -3.50 -15.00 10.80
CA ASP A 255 -3.55 -16.46 10.68
C ASP A 255 -4.79 -16.86 9.84
N LEU A 256 -4.59 -17.08 8.54
CA LEU A 256 -5.71 -17.30 7.60
C LEU A 256 -6.38 -18.66 7.78
N ASP A 257 -5.61 -19.71 8.11
CA ASP A 257 -6.12 -21.09 8.23
C ASP A 257 -6.25 -21.58 9.67
N ASN A 258 -6.02 -20.71 10.65
CA ASN A 258 -6.05 -21.03 12.08
C ASN A 258 -5.08 -22.16 12.45
N ASP A 259 -3.97 -22.30 11.72
CA ASP A 259 -2.92 -23.26 12.02
C ASP A 259 -1.91 -22.71 13.05
N GLY A 260 -2.05 -21.42 13.37
CA GLY A 260 -1.26 -20.68 14.32
C GLY A 260 -0.09 -19.93 13.70
N THR A 261 0.29 -20.23 12.47
CA THR A 261 1.26 -19.40 11.75
C THR A 261 0.61 -18.09 11.35
N LYS A 262 1.43 -17.06 11.15
CA LYS A 262 0.95 -15.79 10.61
C LYS A 262 1.39 -15.70 9.16
N GLU A 263 0.47 -15.28 8.31
CA GLU A 263 0.68 -15.08 6.89
C GLU A 263 1.11 -13.66 6.56
N LEU A 264 2.21 -13.57 5.83
CA LEU A 264 2.74 -12.34 5.26
C LEU A 264 2.69 -12.43 3.73
N ALA A 265 2.01 -11.49 3.09
CA ALA A 265 2.02 -11.35 1.64
C ALA A 265 3.19 -10.46 1.20
N VAL A 266 3.95 -10.91 0.20
CA VAL A 266 5.16 -10.24 -0.30
C VAL A 266 5.22 -10.29 -1.82
N GLY A 267 5.51 -9.14 -2.44
CA GLY A 267 5.60 -9.01 -3.88
C GLY A 267 6.90 -9.56 -4.48
N ALA A 268 6.82 -10.22 -5.64
CA ALA A 268 7.92 -10.47 -6.56
C ALA A 268 7.52 -9.92 -7.93
N PHE A 269 7.45 -8.59 -8.01
CA PHE A 269 6.73 -7.90 -9.07
C PHE A 269 7.39 -8.01 -10.45
N MET A 270 8.65 -8.43 -10.53
CA MET A 270 9.32 -8.69 -11.80
C MET A 270 9.32 -10.17 -12.20
N SER A 271 8.70 -11.03 -11.38
CA SER A 271 8.54 -12.46 -11.66
C SER A 271 7.85 -12.71 -13.01
N ASP A 272 8.17 -13.85 -13.62
CA ASP A 272 7.52 -14.35 -14.84
C ASP A 272 7.61 -13.35 -16.02
N GLY A 273 8.78 -12.71 -16.17
CA GLY A 273 9.05 -11.74 -17.23
C GLY A 273 8.39 -10.38 -17.01
N GLY A 274 8.18 -9.98 -15.75
CA GLY A 274 7.57 -8.69 -15.41
C GLY A 274 6.06 -8.73 -15.25
N ARG A 275 5.40 -9.87 -15.51
CA ARG A 275 3.96 -10.02 -15.18
C ARG A 275 3.75 -9.82 -13.68
N GLY A 276 4.65 -10.38 -12.87
CA GLY A 276 4.69 -10.22 -11.43
C GLY A 276 3.91 -11.29 -10.67
N ALA A 277 4.20 -11.39 -9.38
CA ALA A 277 3.60 -12.36 -8.47
C ALA A 277 3.48 -11.80 -7.04
N VAL A 278 2.56 -12.37 -6.27
CA VAL A 278 2.49 -12.21 -4.81
C VAL A 278 2.77 -13.58 -4.17
N TRP A 279 3.59 -13.62 -3.14
CA TRP A 279 3.82 -14.80 -2.32
C TRP A 279 3.15 -14.62 -0.96
N ILE A 280 2.28 -15.54 -0.56
CA ILE A 280 1.77 -15.60 0.82
C ILE A 280 2.63 -16.60 1.59
N LEU A 281 3.31 -16.13 2.63
CA LEU A 281 4.27 -16.87 3.44
C LEU A 281 3.69 -17.17 4.81
N SER A 282 3.65 -18.44 5.23
CA SER A 282 3.38 -18.82 6.63
C SER A 282 4.67 -18.73 7.43
N LEU A 283 4.68 -17.93 8.51
CA LEU A 283 5.85 -17.71 9.35
C LEU A 283 5.80 -18.57 10.62
N ASP A 284 6.93 -19.20 10.96
CA ASP A 284 7.11 -19.91 12.22
C ASP A 284 6.92 -18.97 13.43
N LYS A 285 6.23 -19.44 14.47
CA LYS A 285 5.89 -18.63 15.65
C LYS A 285 7.09 -18.18 16.48
N LEU A 286 8.23 -18.88 16.40
CA LEU A 286 9.37 -18.66 17.27
C LEU A 286 10.50 -17.92 16.56
N ASN A 287 10.78 -18.30 15.31
CA ASN A 287 11.90 -17.73 14.55
C ASN A 287 11.48 -16.94 13.32
N TYR A 288 10.18 -16.90 13.00
CA TYR A 288 9.61 -16.15 11.88
C TYR A 288 10.16 -16.53 10.50
N ASN A 289 10.83 -17.67 10.39
CA ASN A 289 11.20 -18.24 9.10
C ASN A 289 9.96 -18.77 8.38
N VAL A 290 10.00 -18.77 7.06
CA VAL A 290 8.96 -19.35 6.21
C VAL A 290 8.90 -20.86 6.43
N VAL A 291 7.72 -21.37 6.80
CA VAL A 291 7.44 -22.81 6.92
C VAL A 291 6.58 -23.35 5.78
N SER A 292 5.79 -22.48 5.16
CA SER A 292 4.94 -22.79 4.00
C SER A 292 4.77 -21.54 3.13
N LYS A 293 4.47 -21.71 1.84
CA LYS A 293 4.22 -20.58 0.94
C LYS A 293 3.36 -20.92 -0.27
N VAL A 294 2.61 -19.95 -0.75
CA VAL A 294 1.76 -20.02 -1.95
C VAL A 294 2.09 -18.85 -2.89
N LYS A 295 2.32 -19.15 -4.18
CA LYS A 295 2.53 -18.13 -5.23
C LYS A 295 1.22 -17.80 -5.92
N LEU A 296 0.83 -16.53 -5.93
CA LEU A 296 -0.29 -15.97 -6.68
C LEU A 296 0.28 -15.25 -7.89
N ALA A 297 -0.05 -15.72 -9.09
CA ALA A 297 0.39 -15.16 -10.37
C ALA A 297 -0.61 -15.54 -11.46
N GLU A 298 -0.51 -14.94 -12.64
CA GLU A 298 -1.38 -15.24 -13.79
C GLU A 298 -1.53 -16.76 -14.02
N GLY A 299 -2.78 -17.23 -13.98
CA GLY A 299 -3.14 -18.64 -14.18
C GLY A 299 -2.86 -19.56 -13.00
N LEU A 300 -2.37 -19.05 -11.86
CA LEU A 300 -2.03 -19.83 -10.67
C LEU A 300 -2.90 -19.46 -9.47
N ASN A 301 -3.28 -20.48 -8.69
CA ASN A 301 -3.88 -20.34 -7.36
C ASN A 301 -5.04 -19.33 -7.28
N GLY A 302 -5.88 -19.34 -8.32
CA GLY A 302 -7.11 -18.54 -8.38
C GLY A 302 -6.98 -17.17 -9.04
N PHE A 303 -5.77 -16.70 -9.36
CA PHE A 303 -5.61 -15.46 -10.13
C PHE A 303 -5.77 -15.74 -11.62
N THR A 304 -6.96 -15.47 -12.15
CA THR A 304 -7.32 -15.78 -13.55
C THR A 304 -7.26 -14.58 -14.49
N ASP A 305 -6.66 -13.47 -14.05
CA ASP A 305 -6.48 -12.30 -14.92
C ASP A 305 -5.27 -12.45 -15.85
N GLU A 306 -5.30 -11.77 -16.98
CA GLU A 306 -4.22 -11.71 -17.95
C GLU A 306 -3.38 -10.45 -17.73
N LEU A 307 -2.07 -10.61 -17.55
CA LEU A 307 -1.12 -9.52 -17.31
C LEU A 307 -0.23 -9.32 -18.52
N VAL A 308 0.11 -8.08 -18.86
CA VAL A 308 1.05 -7.83 -19.96
C VAL A 308 2.47 -8.25 -19.56
N ALA A 309 3.26 -8.71 -20.52
CA ALA A 309 4.69 -9.02 -20.36
C ALA A 309 5.59 -8.14 -21.26
N ASP A 310 4.99 -7.20 -21.98
CA ASP A 310 5.69 -6.39 -22.96
C ASP A 310 6.57 -5.33 -22.29
N ALA A 311 7.52 -4.78 -23.06
CA ALA A 311 8.33 -3.67 -22.58
C ALA A 311 7.47 -2.42 -22.38
N ASN A 312 7.62 -1.78 -21.22
CA ASN A 312 6.97 -0.52 -20.88
C ASN A 312 7.78 0.66 -21.44
N PRO A 313 7.13 1.81 -21.74
CA PRO A 313 7.82 3.01 -22.23
C PRO A 313 8.94 3.53 -21.32
N ASN A 314 8.84 3.25 -20.01
CA ASN A 314 9.85 3.62 -19.01
C ASN A 314 11.02 2.62 -18.89
N GLY A 315 11.11 1.63 -19.79
CA GLY A 315 12.21 0.67 -19.88
C GLY A 315 12.10 -0.53 -18.94
N THR A 316 11.05 -0.62 -18.11
CA THR A 316 10.72 -1.86 -17.39
C THR A 316 9.95 -2.83 -18.30
N ALA A 317 9.64 -4.04 -17.83
CA ALA A 317 8.84 -5.01 -18.58
C ALA A 317 7.64 -5.46 -17.73
N GLY A 318 6.53 -5.73 -18.40
CA GLY A 318 5.33 -6.34 -17.86
C GLY A 318 4.48 -5.48 -16.92
N ALA A 319 3.45 -6.10 -16.36
CA ALA A 319 2.40 -5.47 -15.56
C ALA A 319 2.83 -5.02 -14.16
N ASN A 320 3.88 -5.66 -13.61
CA ASN A 320 4.36 -5.49 -12.24
C ASN A 320 3.33 -5.83 -11.15
N PHE A 321 2.57 -6.91 -11.32
CA PHE A 321 1.63 -7.38 -10.29
C PHE A 321 2.35 -7.75 -8.99
N GLY A 322 1.81 -7.29 -7.86
CA GLY A 322 2.43 -7.47 -6.55
C GLY A 322 3.46 -6.40 -6.20
N HIS A 323 3.55 -5.29 -6.95
CA HIS A 323 4.53 -4.23 -6.65
C HIS A 323 4.31 -3.60 -5.27
N ALA A 324 3.06 -3.40 -4.86
CA ALA A 324 2.64 -2.71 -3.64
C ALA A 324 1.35 -3.35 -3.13
N MET A 325 1.13 -3.38 -1.81
CA MET A 325 -0.03 -4.05 -1.22
C MET A 325 -0.30 -3.64 0.23
N CYS A 326 -1.54 -3.83 0.67
CA CYS A 326 -1.92 -3.72 2.08
C CYS A 326 -2.97 -4.77 2.45
N ALA A 327 -3.03 -5.13 3.74
CA ALA A 327 -4.13 -5.90 4.28
C ALA A 327 -5.37 -5.01 4.37
N ALA A 328 -6.52 -5.48 3.87
CA ALA A 328 -7.76 -4.71 3.87
C ALA A 328 -8.74 -5.17 4.96
N GLY A 329 -8.41 -6.23 5.70
CA GLY A 329 -9.37 -6.93 6.55
C GLY A 329 -10.29 -7.81 5.71
N ASP A 330 -11.30 -8.39 6.35
CA ASP A 330 -12.33 -9.20 5.68
C ASP A 330 -13.30 -8.27 4.93
N MET A 331 -13.19 -8.20 3.60
CA MET A 331 -13.96 -7.28 2.78
C MET A 331 -15.30 -7.89 2.34
N ASP A 332 -15.38 -9.22 2.29
CA ASP A 332 -16.57 -9.93 1.83
C ASP A 332 -17.38 -10.67 2.91
N GLY A 333 -16.95 -10.54 4.17
CA GLY A 333 -17.65 -11.02 5.35
C GLY A 333 -17.56 -12.52 5.56
N ASP A 334 -16.57 -13.20 4.94
CA ASP A 334 -16.41 -14.65 5.04
C ASP A 334 -15.51 -15.12 6.19
N GLY A 335 -14.97 -14.17 6.96
CA GLY A 335 -14.08 -14.38 8.10
C GLY A 335 -12.61 -14.52 7.71
N ILE A 336 -12.25 -14.39 6.43
CA ILE A 336 -10.88 -14.43 5.95
C ILE A 336 -10.43 -13.01 5.55
N PRO A 337 -9.28 -12.54 6.06
CA PRO A 337 -8.74 -11.26 5.61
C PRO A 337 -8.35 -11.24 4.13
N ASP A 338 -8.72 -10.16 3.46
CA ASP A 338 -8.46 -9.93 2.04
C ASP A 338 -7.25 -9.01 1.81
N LEU A 339 -6.72 -9.08 0.60
CA LEU A 339 -5.50 -8.40 0.18
C LEU A 339 -5.81 -7.39 -0.92
N ILE A 340 -5.33 -6.16 -0.78
CA ILE A 340 -5.31 -5.19 -1.88
C ILE A 340 -3.89 -5.11 -2.43
N THR A 341 -3.73 -5.21 -3.75
CA THR A 341 -2.43 -5.17 -4.43
C THR A 341 -2.49 -4.44 -5.77
N GLY A 342 -1.33 -4.02 -6.28
CA GLY A 342 -1.21 -3.30 -7.56
C GLY A 342 -0.47 -4.05 -8.66
N ALA A 343 -0.79 -3.70 -9.91
CA ALA A 343 -0.02 -3.94 -11.12
C ALA A 343 0.23 -2.58 -11.80
N ASN A 344 1.20 -1.84 -11.25
CA ASN A 344 1.36 -0.40 -11.49
C ASN A 344 1.96 -0.02 -12.86
N GLN A 345 2.15 -0.99 -13.74
CA GLN A 345 2.58 -0.79 -15.13
C GLN A 345 1.59 -1.39 -16.13
N GLN A 346 0.52 -2.03 -15.64
CA GLN A 346 -0.57 -2.51 -16.47
C GLN A 346 -1.37 -1.30 -16.97
N TYR A 347 -1.13 -0.89 -18.23
CA TYR A 347 -1.78 0.28 -18.84
C TYR A 347 -1.62 1.55 -17.96
N GLU A 348 -2.71 2.12 -17.45
CA GLU A 348 -2.72 3.27 -16.52
C GLU A 348 -2.20 2.96 -15.10
N GLY A 349 -1.96 1.67 -14.81
CA GLY A 349 -1.73 1.13 -13.48
C GLY A 349 -3.04 0.60 -12.89
N TRP A 350 -3.10 -0.70 -12.59
CA TRP A 350 -4.31 -1.34 -12.09
C TRP A 350 -4.17 -1.72 -10.62
N GLY A 351 -5.20 -1.43 -9.82
CA GLY A 351 -5.36 -2.00 -8.49
C GLY A 351 -6.23 -3.26 -8.51
N TYR A 352 -6.10 -4.09 -7.48
CA TYR A 352 -6.89 -5.29 -7.26
C TYR A 352 -7.30 -5.40 -5.80
N VAL A 353 -8.55 -5.82 -5.56
CA VAL A 353 -8.96 -6.45 -4.30
C VAL A 353 -8.99 -7.95 -4.55
N LEU A 354 -8.18 -8.71 -3.84
CA LEU A 354 -8.09 -10.16 -3.92
C LEU A 354 -8.82 -10.77 -2.73
N TYR A 355 -9.90 -11.49 -3.01
CA TYR A 355 -10.65 -12.20 -1.99
C TYR A 355 -9.98 -13.54 -1.73
N LEU A 356 -9.53 -13.79 -0.50
CA LEU A 356 -8.69 -14.94 -0.19
C LEU A 356 -9.50 -16.10 0.40
N ASN A 357 -9.04 -17.32 0.15
CA ASN A 357 -9.49 -18.50 0.90
C ASN A 357 -8.52 -18.75 2.06
N ALA A 358 -8.97 -19.46 3.09
CA ALA A 358 -8.13 -19.89 4.21
C ALA A 358 -6.83 -20.61 3.76
N ASN A 359 -6.89 -21.37 2.65
CA ASN A 359 -5.71 -22.03 2.08
C ASN A 359 -4.76 -21.10 1.29
N LYS A 360 -4.91 -19.78 1.44
CA LYS A 360 -4.08 -18.72 0.83
C LYS A 360 -4.26 -18.56 -0.69
N THR A 361 -5.20 -19.27 -1.32
CA THR A 361 -5.51 -19.11 -2.75
C THR A 361 -6.61 -18.07 -2.96
N ILE A 362 -6.72 -17.51 -4.17
CA ILE A 362 -7.72 -16.47 -4.49
C ILE A 362 -9.09 -17.11 -4.81
N LYS A 363 -10.13 -16.65 -4.12
CA LYS A 363 -11.55 -16.98 -4.37
C LYS A 363 -12.10 -16.21 -5.57
N GLY A 364 -11.73 -14.94 -5.68
CA GLY A 364 -12.12 -14.03 -6.74
C GLY A 364 -11.36 -12.70 -6.61
N PHE A 365 -11.58 -11.77 -7.53
CA PHE A 365 -10.99 -10.44 -7.42
C PHE A 365 -11.88 -9.35 -8.04
N SER A 366 -11.70 -8.13 -7.53
CA SER A 366 -12.14 -6.89 -8.14
C SER A 366 -10.95 -6.19 -8.76
N ARG A 367 -11.12 -5.61 -9.95
CA ARG A 367 -10.15 -4.66 -10.52
C ARG A 367 -10.54 -3.23 -10.15
N ILE A 368 -9.53 -2.38 -10.04
CA ILE A 368 -9.63 -0.95 -9.77
C ILE A 368 -8.83 -0.24 -10.88
N ASN A 369 -9.51 0.18 -11.93
CA ASN A 369 -8.92 0.85 -13.10
C ASN A 369 -9.95 1.73 -13.83
N ASN A 370 -9.63 2.28 -15.00
CA ASN A 370 -10.54 3.16 -15.75
C ASN A 370 -11.77 2.45 -16.33
N THR A 371 -11.66 1.13 -16.59
CA THR A 371 -12.69 0.34 -17.29
C THR A 371 -13.50 -0.55 -16.34
N ASP A 372 -12.89 -0.97 -15.24
CA ASP A 372 -13.42 -1.82 -14.19
C ASP A 372 -13.35 -1.02 -12.89
N GLY A 373 -14.50 -0.73 -12.28
CA GLY A 373 -14.55 0.09 -11.08
C GLY A 373 -15.83 0.89 -10.92
N GLY A 374 -16.31 1.53 -11.98
CA GLY A 374 -17.61 2.23 -11.97
C GLY A 374 -17.70 3.49 -11.10
N PHE A 375 -16.60 3.97 -10.51
CA PHE A 375 -16.59 5.16 -9.62
C PHE A 375 -15.96 6.42 -10.24
N GLY A 376 -15.76 6.44 -11.57
CA GLY A 376 -15.40 7.66 -12.32
C GLY A 376 -13.93 8.09 -12.21
N LEU A 377 -13.03 7.18 -11.84
CA LEU A 377 -11.59 7.41 -11.93
C LEU A 377 -11.20 7.58 -13.41
N ASN A 378 -10.37 8.57 -13.70
CA ASN A 378 -9.82 8.82 -15.04
C ASN A 378 -8.31 9.02 -14.91
N LEU A 379 -7.57 7.92 -15.04
CA LEU A 379 -6.12 7.85 -14.97
C LEU A 379 -5.53 7.98 -16.37
N GLU A 380 -4.45 8.75 -16.49
CA GLU A 380 -3.67 8.81 -17.71
C GLU A 380 -2.80 7.55 -17.87
N SER A 381 -2.36 7.25 -19.09
CA SER A 381 -1.60 6.01 -19.38
C SER A 381 -0.26 5.89 -18.64
N GLU A 382 0.27 6.99 -18.12
CA GLU A 382 1.53 7.01 -17.35
C GLU A 382 1.33 7.37 -15.88
N GLU A 383 0.07 7.35 -15.41
CA GLU A 383 -0.26 7.67 -14.02
C GLU A 383 0.44 6.72 -13.06
N ARG A 384 0.62 5.45 -13.47
CA ARG A 384 1.18 4.37 -12.66
C ARG A 384 0.48 4.27 -11.32
N PHE A 385 -0.85 4.32 -11.37
CA PHE A 385 -1.70 4.09 -10.22
C PHE A 385 -1.34 2.76 -9.55
N SER A 386 -1.57 2.65 -8.23
CA SER A 386 -1.21 1.50 -7.38
C SER A 386 0.29 1.25 -7.20
N ARG A 387 1.11 2.29 -7.33
CA ARG A 387 2.57 2.17 -7.16
C ARG A 387 3.03 1.99 -5.72
N SER A 388 2.22 2.47 -4.79
CA SER A 388 2.26 2.26 -3.34
C SER A 388 0.80 2.13 -2.90
N ILE A 389 0.54 1.35 -1.87
CA ILE A 389 -0.79 1.07 -1.35
C ILE A 389 -0.71 0.97 0.18
N SER A 390 -1.49 1.79 0.87
CA SER A 390 -1.58 1.73 2.34
C SER A 390 -3.01 1.75 2.82
N PHE A 391 -3.25 1.07 3.94
CA PHE A 391 -4.54 1.06 4.60
C PHE A 391 -4.71 2.35 5.42
N GLY A 392 -5.72 3.15 5.10
CA GLY A 392 -6.02 4.42 5.74
C GLY A 392 -6.91 4.31 6.99
N GLY A 393 -7.60 3.19 7.19
CA GLY A 393 -8.59 3.03 8.27
C GLY A 393 -9.92 3.70 7.97
N ASP A 394 -10.82 3.75 8.96
CA ASP A 394 -12.10 4.44 8.84
C ASP A 394 -11.94 5.92 9.17
N LEU A 395 -11.67 6.73 8.14
CA LEU A 395 -11.49 8.18 8.30
C LEU A 395 -12.82 8.91 8.60
N LYS A 396 -13.95 8.31 8.23
CA LYS A 396 -15.27 8.95 8.28
C LYS A 396 -16.06 8.57 9.53
N ASP A 397 -15.59 7.55 10.26
CA ASP A 397 -16.31 6.92 11.36
C ASP A 397 -17.72 6.45 10.93
N ASP A 398 -17.82 5.93 9.70
CA ASP A 398 -19.08 5.50 9.09
C ASP A 398 -19.09 4.04 8.61
N GLY A 399 -18.04 3.30 8.98
CA GLY A 399 -17.78 1.92 8.60
C GLY A 399 -17.11 1.77 7.24
N SER A 400 -16.87 2.85 6.50
CA SER A 400 -16.08 2.78 5.25
C SER A 400 -14.59 2.85 5.55
N ILE A 401 -13.82 1.93 4.98
CA ILE A 401 -12.36 1.96 5.05
C ILE A 401 -11.80 2.81 3.92
N ALA A 402 -10.79 3.61 4.23
CA ALA A 402 -9.97 4.32 3.27
C ALA A 402 -8.75 3.45 2.90
N VAL A 403 -8.40 3.44 1.62
CA VAL A 403 -7.16 2.84 1.11
C VAL A 403 -6.51 3.82 0.16
N ASN A 404 -5.24 4.11 0.41
CA ASN A 404 -4.46 5.11 -0.29
C ASN A 404 -3.65 4.43 -1.40
N PHE A 405 -3.77 4.92 -2.64
CA PHE A 405 -3.01 4.44 -3.80
C PHE A 405 -2.11 5.56 -4.33
N GLY A 406 -0.81 5.29 -4.46
CA GLY A 406 0.15 6.20 -5.07
C GLY A 406 0.14 6.14 -6.59
N GLY A 407 0.32 7.29 -7.23
CA GLY A 407 0.37 7.48 -8.69
C GLY A 407 1.17 8.74 -9.08
N GLY A 408 0.79 9.41 -10.15
CA GLY A 408 1.36 10.69 -10.59
C GLY A 408 2.80 10.60 -11.10
N ALA A 409 3.23 9.45 -11.64
CA ALA A 409 4.64 9.22 -11.94
C ALA A 409 5.28 10.18 -12.96
N GLY A 410 4.47 10.88 -13.77
CA GLY A 410 4.90 11.90 -14.73
C GLY A 410 4.86 13.35 -14.21
N GLY A 411 4.43 13.57 -12.97
CA GLY A 411 4.31 14.91 -12.35
C GLY A 411 5.03 15.01 -11.02
N THR A 412 4.44 15.74 -10.07
CA THR A 412 4.99 15.87 -8.71
C THR A 412 4.64 14.68 -7.82
N GLY A 413 3.65 13.88 -8.23
CA GLY A 413 3.12 12.73 -7.49
C GLY A 413 1.69 12.96 -7.01
N THR A 414 0.93 11.88 -6.94
CA THR A 414 -0.50 11.92 -6.59
C THR A 414 -0.83 10.80 -5.61
N LEU A 415 -1.64 11.10 -4.60
CA LEU A 415 -2.28 10.10 -3.75
C LEU A 415 -3.78 10.05 -4.03
N TYR A 416 -4.29 8.85 -4.26
CA TYR A 416 -5.71 8.56 -4.45
C TYR A 416 -6.24 7.82 -3.22
N THR A 417 -7.08 8.47 -2.44
CA THR A 417 -7.73 7.86 -1.28
C THR A 417 -9.08 7.32 -1.73
N LEU A 418 -9.20 5.99 -1.86
CA LEU A 418 -10.42 5.29 -2.24
C LEU A 418 -11.14 4.83 -0.98
N PHE A 419 -12.47 4.92 -0.97
CA PHE A 419 -13.30 4.49 0.15
C PHE A 419 -14.07 3.22 -0.22
N PHE A 420 -13.96 2.20 0.61
CA PHE A 420 -14.64 0.91 0.46
C PHE A 420 -15.54 0.67 1.66
N ARG A 421 -16.67 -0.01 1.45
CA ARG A 421 -17.55 -0.43 2.56
C ARG A 421 -17.52 -1.96 2.65
N PRO A 422 -16.81 -2.54 3.63
CA PRO A 422 -16.88 -3.98 3.92
C PRO A 422 -18.32 -4.41 4.27
N GLN A 423 -18.65 -5.68 4.07
CA GLN A 423 -20.00 -6.22 4.36
C GLN A 423 -20.21 -6.71 5.79
#